data_AF-A0A8J2XNE8-F1
#
_entry.id   AF-A0A8J2XNE8-F1
#
_cell.length_a   1.000
_cell.length_b   1.000
_cell.length_c   1.000
_cell.angle_alpha   90.00
_cell.angle_beta   90.00
_cell.angle_gamma   90.00
#
_symmetry.space_group_name_H-M   'P 1'
#
loop_
_entity.id
_entity.type
_entity.pdbx_description
1 polymer ?
#
loop_
_entity_poly.entity_id
_entity_poly.type
_entity_poly.pdbx_seq_one_letter_code
_entity_poly.pdbx_strand_id
1 'polypeptide(L)'
;MQTKYSASSSRVRQFVSDKSTATSFYVEGMLAGSLPFDELQIFIWDTLEEWHQLHIDSHYICEKEKVMWHLFHLLERWPESTLRGNVFLRKQLEDGCRFLKQQGPMLHQCLGVRP
;
A
#
# COMPACT_ATOMS: atom_id res chain seq x y z
N MET A 1 -23.13 -7.17 -20.25
CA MET A 1 -22.83 -6.24 -19.12
C MET A 1 -22.17 -6.93 -17.92
N GLN A 2 -22.55 -8.16 -17.51
CA GLN A 2 -21.93 -8.86 -16.36
C GLN A 2 -20.44 -9.25 -16.53
N THR A 3 -19.95 -9.45 -17.75
CA THR A 3 -18.56 -9.88 -18.02
C THR A 3 -17.51 -8.79 -17.79
N LYS A 4 -17.85 -7.51 -17.97
CA LYS A 4 -16.91 -6.38 -17.76
C LYS A 4 -16.66 -6.10 -16.27
N TYR A 5 -17.69 -6.19 -15.44
CA TYR A 5 -17.57 -5.99 -13.98
C TYR A 5 -16.75 -7.09 -13.30
N SER A 6 -16.90 -8.34 -13.74
CA SER A 6 -16.12 -9.47 -13.21
C SER A 6 -14.63 -9.35 -13.53
N ALA A 7 -14.29 -8.96 -14.77
CA ALA A 7 -12.91 -8.77 -15.22
C ALA A 7 -12.23 -7.53 -14.61
N SER A 8 -12.96 -6.43 -14.38
CA SER A 8 -12.45 -5.27 -13.65
C SER A 8 -12.08 -5.66 -12.20
N SER A 9 -12.96 -6.41 -11.55
CA SER A 9 -12.74 -6.86 -10.16
C SER A 9 -11.56 -7.82 -10.02
N SER A 10 -11.29 -8.68 -11.00
CA SER A 10 -10.11 -9.56 -10.98
C SER A 10 -8.80 -8.80 -11.22
N ARG A 11 -8.78 -7.81 -12.12
CA ARG A 11 -7.60 -6.94 -12.36
C ARG A 11 -7.23 -6.14 -11.11
N VAL A 12 -8.21 -5.55 -10.43
CA VAL A 12 -7.99 -4.84 -9.16
C VAL A 12 -7.41 -5.77 -8.11
N ARG A 13 -8.00 -6.96 -7.92
CA ARG A 13 -7.50 -7.92 -6.95
C ARG A 13 -6.06 -8.35 -7.23
N GLN A 14 -5.73 -8.59 -8.50
CA GLN A 14 -4.38 -8.95 -8.90
C GLN A 14 -3.40 -7.81 -8.62
N PHE A 15 -3.72 -6.60 -9.08
CA PHE A 15 -2.92 -5.40 -8.82
C PHE A 15 -2.67 -5.18 -7.33
N VAL A 16 -3.74 -5.17 -6.52
CA VAL A 16 -3.62 -5.00 -5.06
C VAL A 16 -2.78 -6.10 -4.45
N SER A 17 -2.92 -7.35 -4.91
CA SER A 17 -2.12 -8.45 -4.39
C SER A 17 -0.63 -8.26 -4.66
N ASP A 18 -0.27 -7.95 -5.90
CA ASP A 18 1.12 -7.80 -6.34
C ASP A 18 1.76 -6.57 -5.69
N LYS A 19 1.05 -5.43 -5.72
CA LYS A 19 1.53 -4.18 -5.14
C LYS A 19 1.59 -4.22 -3.62
N SER A 20 0.74 -4.98 -2.94
CA SER A 20 0.88 -5.18 -1.50
C SER A 20 2.16 -5.93 -1.14
N THR A 21 2.52 -6.96 -1.90
CA THR A 21 3.78 -7.69 -1.69
C THR A 21 4.97 -6.78 -1.90
N ALA A 22 4.98 -6.01 -3.00
CA ALA A 22 6.01 -5.01 -3.27
C ALA A 22 6.07 -3.94 -2.16
N THR A 23 4.92 -3.40 -1.75
CA THR A 23 4.82 -2.40 -0.68
C THR A 23 5.48 -2.89 0.60
N SER A 24 5.17 -4.12 1.04
CA SER A 24 5.81 -4.69 2.23
C SER A 24 7.33 -4.78 2.08
N PHE A 25 7.83 -5.20 0.91
CA PHE A 25 9.27 -5.31 0.64
C PHE A 25 9.97 -3.94 0.70
N TYR A 26 9.44 -2.93 0.00
CA TYR A 26 10.04 -1.60 -0.04
C TYR A 26 9.99 -0.92 1.33
N VAL A 27 8.88 -1.01 2.05
CA VAL A 27 8.74 -0.42 3.39
C VAL A 27 9.69 -1.09 4.39
N GLU A 28 9.80 -2.41 4.37
CA GLU A 28 10.71 -3.14 5.27
C GLU A 28 12.17 -2.84 4.95
N GLY A 29 12.55 -2.81 3.66
CA GLY A 29 13.87 -2.42 3.22
C GLY A 29 14.22 -0.99 3.62
N MET A 30 13.26 -0.07 3.47
CA MET A 30 13.42 1.30 3.92
C MET A 30 13.63 1.31 5.44
N LEU A 31 12.73 0.75 6.24
CA LEU A 31 12.86 0.74 7.71
C LEU A 31 14.15 0.07 8.23
N ALA A 32 14.68 -0.91 7.50
CA ALA A 32 15.95 -1.58 7.78
C ALA A 32 17.19 -0.78 7.34
N GLY A 33 17.01 0.25 6.50
CA GLY A 33 18.11 1.05 5.94
C GLY A 33 18.81 0.39 4.75
N SER A 34 18.24 -0.68 4.20
CA SER A 34 18.77 -1.39 3.03
C SER A 34 18.20 -0.87 1.70
N LEU A 35 17.21 0.02 1.75
CA LEU A 35 16.58 0.64 0.59
C LEU A 35 16.49 2.16 0.81
N PRO A 36 17.00 2.99 -0.13
CA PRO A 36 16.87 4.45 -0.06
C PRO A 36 15.41 4.91 -0.09
N PHE A 37 15.06 5.93 0.69
CA PHE A 37 13.69 6.44 0.72
C PHE A 37 13.22 6.95 -0.66
N ASP A 38 14.10 7.54 -1.45
CA ASP A 38 13.78 8.01 -2.81
C ASP A 38 13.35 6.87 -3.74
N GLU A 39 13.93 5.66 -3.61
CA GLU A 39 13.49 4.49 -4.38
C GLU A 39 12.07 4.05 -3.99
N LEU A 40 11.75 4.09 -2.69
CA LEU A 40 10.40 3.83 -2.20
C LEU A 40 9.41 4.88 -2.74
N GLN A 41 9.81 6.14 -2.81
CA GLN A 41 9.00 7.23 -3.35
C GLN A 41 8.73 7.02 -4.85
N ILE A 42 9.74 6.67 -5.65
CA ILE A 42 9.56 6.33 -7.07
C ILE A 42 8.58 5.17 -7.24
N PHE A 43 8.74 4.10 -6.45
CA PHE A 43 7.81 2.97 -6.47
C PHE A 43 6.36 3.38 -6.18
N ILE A 44 6.14 4.30 -5.23
CA ILE A 44 4.80 4.82 -4.92
C ILE A 44 4.24 5.54 -6.15
N TRP A 45 5.01 6.45 -6.76
CA TRP A 45 4.59 7.20 -7.94
C TRP A 45 4.23 6.28 -9.12
N ASP A 46 5.08 5.30 -9.43
CA ASP A 46 4.82 4.31 -10.49
C ASP A 46 3.54 3.50 -10.20
N THR A 47 3.31 3.15 -8.94
CA THR A 47 2.12 2.41 -8.52
C THR A 47 0.85 3.26 -8.64
N LEU A 48 0.92 4.55 -8.31
CA LEU A 48 -0.20 5.48 -8.47
C LEU A 48 -0.52 5.72 -9.96
N GLU A 49 0.49 5.82 -10.81
CA GLU A 49 0.31 5.95 -12.25
C GLU A 49 -0.34 4.69 -12.85
N GLU A 50 0.19 3.50 -12.52
CA GLU A 50 -0.38 2.23 -12.97
C GLU A 50 -1.82 2.06 -12.48
N TRP A 51 -2.12 2.47 -11.25
CA TRP A 51 -3.49 2.47 -10.71
C TRP A 51 -4.44 3.31 -11.57
N HIS A 52 -4.03 4.51 -11.96
CA HIS A 52 -4.85 5.41 -12.78
C HIS A 52 -5.20 4.79 -14.15
N GLN A 53 -4.28 4.02 -14.73
CA GLN A 53 -4.48 3.33 -16.01
C GLN A 53 -5.44 2.12 -15.94
N LEU A 54 -5.79 1.65 -14.74
CA LEU A 54 -6.74 0.54 -14.58
C LEU A 54 -8.19 0.94 -14.89
N HIS A 55 -8.52 2.24 -14.87
CA HIS A 55 -9.87 2.78 -15.09
C HIS A 55 -10.94 2.05 -14.24
N ILE A 56 -10.76 2.09 -12.92
CA ILE A 56 -11.60 1.35 -11.97
C ILE A 56 -12.89 2.12 -11.66
N ASP A 57 -14.02 1.57 -12.13
CA ASP A 57 -15.36 2.09 -11.82
C ASP A 57 -16.01 1.42 -10.58
N SER A 58 -15.26 0.57 -9.85
CA SER A 58 -15.77 -0.19 -8.72
C SER A 58 -15.70 0.59 -7.41
N HIS A 59 -16.82 0.69 -6.69
CA HIS A 59 -16.85 1.28 -5.34
C HIS A 59 -16.35 0.32 -4.25
N TYR A 60 -16.30 -0.99 -4.51
CA TYR A 60 -15.81 -1.97 -3.54
C TYR A 60 -14.30 -1.83 -3.31
N ILE A 61 -13.89 -1.83 -2.05
CA ILE A 61 -12.50 -1.80 -1.58
C ILE A 61 -12.32 -2.92 -0.56
N CYS A 62 -11.35 -3.81 -0.77
CA CYS A 62 -11.07 -4.88 0.19
C CYS A 62 -10.10 -4.41 1.30
N GLU A 63 -10.01 -5.14 2.42
CA GLU A 63 -9.16 -4.72 3.54
C GLU A 63 -7.67 -4.64 3.18
N LYS A 64 -7.18 -5.54 2.32
CA LYS A 64 -5.79 -5.52 1.82
C LYS A 64 -5.51 -4.23 1.04
N GLU A 65 -6.44 -3.81 0.20
CA GLU A 65 -6.36 -2.54 -0.53
C GLU A 65 -6.36 -1.33 0.41
N LYS A 66 -7.24 -1.31 1.43
CA LYS A 66 -7.27 -0.21 2.42
C LYS A 66 -5.95 -0.07 3.17
N VAL A 67 -5.34 -1.19 3.58
CA VAL A 67 -4.06 -1.15 4.28
C VAL A 67 -2.95 -0.67 3.36
N MET A 68 -2.91 -1.14 2.10
CA MET A 68 -1.92 -0.68 1.11
C MET A 68 -2.00 0.84 0.92
N TRP A 69 -3.21 1.39 0.69
CA TRP A 69 -3.38 2.84 0.55
C TRP A 69 -3.10 3.60 1.83
N HIS A 70 -3.34 3.00 2.99
CA HIS A 70 -3.01 3.62 4.27
C HIS A 70 -1.49 3.74 4.46
N LEU A 71 -0.73 2.71 4.08
CA LEU A 71 0.72 2.78 4.10
C LEU A 71 1.23 3.86 3.14
N PHE A 72 0.69 3.95 1.93
CA PHE A 72 1.06 5.00 0.98
C PHE A 72 0.78 6.39 1.56
N HIS A 73 -0.38 6.59 2.18
CA HIS A 73 -0.69 7.84 2.86
C HIS A 73 0.33 8.21 3.95
N LEU A 74 0.75 7.25 4.77
CA LEU A 74 1.75 7.49 5.80
C LEU A 74 3.12 7.87 5.20
N LEU A 75 3.52 7.19 4.13
CA LEU A 75 4.81 7.39 3.47
C LEU A 75 4.89 8.76 2.77
N GLU A 76 3.82 9.19 2.11
CA GLU A 76 3.76 10.50 1.45
C GLU A 76 3.62 11.66 2.45
N ARG A 77 2.99 11.41 3.60
CA ARG A 77 2.71 12.46 4.58
C ARG A 77 3.92 12.87 5.41
N TRP A 78 4.86 11.95 5.65
CA TRP A 78 5.92 12.14 6.62
C TRP A 78 7.30 11.98 5.98
N PRO A 79 8.28 12.82 6.33
CA PRO A 79 9.64 12.66 5.85
C PRO A 79 10.28 11.40 6.46
N GLU A 80 11.28 10.85 5.77
CA GLU A 80 12.02 9.64 6.18
C GLU A 80 12.49 9.69 7.64
N SER A 81 13.04 10.81 8.07
CA SER A 81 13.54 11.00 9.45
C SER A 81 12.45 10.78 10.50
N THR A 82 11.21 11.19 10.20
CA THR A 82 10.06 11.02 11.09
C THR A 82 9.54 9.58 11.06
N LEU A 83 9.47 8.96 9.87
CA LEU A 83 9.06 7.56 9.72
C LEU A 83 9.98 6.59 10.47
N ARG A 84 11.29 6.87 10.46
CA ARG A 84 12.29 6.07 11.19
C ARG A 84 12.34 6.39 12.68
N GLY A 85 12.26 7.66 13.04
CA GLY A 85 12.48 8.14 14.41
C GLY A 85 11.24 8.01 15.31
N ASN A 86 10.03 8.02 14.75
CA ASN A 86 8.81 7.90 15.53
C ASN A 86 8.39 6.43 15.68
N VAL A 87 8.51 5.91 16.90
CA VAL A 87 8.19 4.52 17.24
C VAL A 87 6.75 4.13 16.88
N PHE A 88 5.78 5.04 17.02
CA PHE A 88 4.38 4.75 16.70
C PHE A 88 4.14 4.67 15.19
N LEU A 89 4.76 5.54 14.40
CA LEU A 89 4.65 5.49 12.93
C LEU A 89 5.38 4.26 12.39
N ARG A 90 6.59 3.98 12.89
CA ARG A 90 7.35 2.78 12.54
C ARG A 90 6.54 1.51 12.81
N LYS A 91 5.94 1.41 14.00
CA LYS A 91 5.09 0.26 14.35
C LYS A 91 3.89 0.13 13.42
N GLN A 92 3.23 1.23 13.06
CA GLN A 92 2.10 1.19 12.12
C GLN A 92 2.52 0.68 10.73
N LEU A 93 3.68 1.11 10.23
CA LEU A 93 4.25 0.59 8.98
C LEU A 93 4.53 -0.92 9.08
N GLU A 94 5.19 -1.36 10.15
CA GLU A 94 5.51 -2.78 10.39
C GLU A 94 4.23 -3.64 10.53
N ASP A 95 3.24 -3.18 11.29
CA ASP A 95 1.95 -3.86 11.45
C ASP A 95 1.21 -3.98 10.12
N GLY A 96 1.22 -2.91 9.31
CA GLY A 96 0.63 -2.93 7.97
C GLY A 96 1.34 -3.90 7.03
N CYS A 97 2.68 -3.92 7.02
CA CYS A 97 3.46 -4.89 6.25
C CYS A 97 3.14 -6.33 6.63
N ARG A 98 2.99 -6.62 7.93
CA ARG A 98 2.57 -7.94 8.43
C ARG A 98 1.18 -8.30 7.94
N PHE A 99 0.22 -7.38 7.99
CA PHE A 99 -1.13 -7.62 7.48
C PHE A 99 -1.14 -7.90 5.97
N LEU A 100 -0.41 -7.10 5.17
CA LEU A 100 -0.31 -7.29 3.71
C LEU A 100 0.27 -8.66 3.34
N LYS A 101 1.18 -9.19 4.18
CA LYS A 101 1.77 -10.52 4.09
C LYS A 101 0.92 -11.64 4.72
N GLN A 102 -0.28 -11.33 5.22
CA GLN A 102 -1.16 -12.27 5.93
C GLN A 102 -0.55 -12.86 7.21
N GLN A 103 0.37 -12.14 7.83
CA GLN A 103 1.12 -12.55 9.04
C GLN A 103 0.67 -11.79 10.30
N GLY A 104 -0.45 -11.06 10.24
CA GLY A 104 -0.94 -10.25 11.35
C GLY A 104 -2.41 -9.87 11.21
N PRO A 105 -3.01 -9.36 12.31
CA PRO A 105 -4.39 -8.89 12.30
C PRO A 105 -4.54 -7.58 11.53
N MET A 106 -5.78 -7.23 11.21
CA MET A 106 -6.10 -5.96 10.56
C MET A 106 -5.79 -4.77 11.48
N LEU A 107 -5.33 -3.66 10.89
CA LEU A 107 -5.08 -2.40 11.61
C LEU A 107 -6.40 -1.74 12.04
N HIS A 108 -6.43 -1.17 13.25
CA HIS A 108 -7.64 -0.53 13.79
C HIS A 108 -8.03 0.79 13.10
N GLN A 109 -7.10 1.50 12.45
CA GLN A 109 -7.35 2.85 11.91
C GLN A 109 -6.66 3.08 10.56
N CYS A 110 -7.18 2.46 9.49
CA CYS A 110 -6.73 2.73 8.13
C CYS A 110 -7.38 4.00 7.58
N LEU A 111 -6.58 5.04 7.37
CA LEU A 111 -7.01 6.32 6.77
C LEU A 111 -6.64 6.46 5.29
N GLY A 112 -6.17 5.38 4.66
CA GLY A 112 -5.82 5.36 3.24
C GLY A 112 -7.04 5.58 2.36
N VAL A 113 -7.01 6.64 1.56
CA VAL A 113 -8.03 6.90 0.53
C VAL A 113 -7.47 6.44 -0.81
N ARG A 114 -8.24 5.61 -1.49
CA ARG A 114 -7.98 5.24 -2.88
C ARG A 114 -7.89 6.51 -3.74
N PRO A 115 -6.80 6.71 -4.51
CA PRO A 115 -6.66 7.81 -5.46
C PRO A 115 -7.66 7.73 -6.62
#